data_AF-A0A6P0TKW6-F1
#
_entry.id   AF-A0A6P0TKW6-F1
#
_cell.length_a   1.000
_cell.length_b   1.000
_cell.length_c   1.000
_cell.angle_alpha   90.00
_cell.angle_beta   90.00
_cell.angle_gamma   90.00
#
_symmetry.space_group_name_H-M   'P 1'
#
loop_
_entity.id
_entity.type
_entity.pdbx_description
1 polymer ?
#
loop_
_entity_poly.entity_id
_entity_poly.type
_entity_poly.pdbx_seq_one_letter_code
_entity_poly.pdbx_strand_id
1 'polypeptide(L)'
;SFVTSGESRLRIAQTLTESRERIVKSAGEALFQKRPDVVSPGGNAYGEEMTATCLRDMDYYLRLITYGVVSGDVTPIEEIGLVGVREMYKSLGTPIEAVALSVAEMKSVAVGMMAADDAAEAASYFDYVIGAMG
;
A
#
# COMPACT_ATOMS: atom_id res chain seq x y z
N SER A 1 -20.03 8.05 16.20
CA SER A 1 -19.35 9.36 16.38
C SER A 1 -17.86 9.14 16.19
N PHE A 2 -17.17 10.02 15.47
CA PHE A 2 -15.74 9.88 15.10
C PHE A 2 -14.82 9.59 16.30
N VAL A 3 -15.07 10.27 17.43
CA VAL A 3 -14.28 10.11 18.66
C VAL A 3 -14.47 8.72 19.27
N THR A 4 -15.69 8.18 19.21
CA THR A 4 -16.03 6.87 19.79
C THR A 4 -15.35 5.70 19.04
N SER A 5 -15.10 5.82 17.74
CA SER A 5 -14.37 4.79 16.96
C SER A 5 -12.85 5.01 16.90
N GLY A 6 -12.32 6.02 17.61
CA GLY A 6 -10.89 6.32 17.61
C GLY A 6 -10.01 5.18 18.14
N GLU A 7 -10.49 4.40 19.11
CA GLU A 7 -9.75 3.25 19.65
C GLU A 7 -9.54 2.14 18.62
N SER A 8 -10.55 1.85 17.79
CA SER A 8 -10.40 0.86 16.71
C SER A 8 -9.41 1.36 15.65
N ARG A 9 -9.53 2.62 15.20
CA ARG A 9 -8.58 3.21 14.24
C ARG A 9 -7.14 3.22 14.74
N LEU A 10 -6.91 3.54 16.02
CA LEU A 10 -5.58 3.46 16.61
C LEU A 10 -5.05 2.02 16.67
N ARG A 11 -5.89 1.04 16.99
CA ARG A 11 -5.53 -0.38 16.99
C ARG A 11 -5.13 -0.86 15.61
N ILE A 12 -5.93 -0.53 14.58
CA ILE A 12 -5.64 -0.85 13.19
C ILE A 12 -4.29 -0.25 12.78
N ALA A 13 -4.09 1.05 13.01
CA ALA A 13 -2.85 1.73 12.66
C ALA A 13 -1.63 1.15 13.39
N GLN A 14 -1.80 0.76 14.67
CA GLN A 14 -0.76 0.08 15.44
C GLN A 14 -0.39 -1.27 14.84
N THR A 15 -1.37 -2.13 14.52
CA THR A 15 -1.13 -3.43 13.89
C THR A 15 -0.39 -3.30 12.55
N LEU A 16 -0.80 -2.34 11.71
CA LEU A 16 -0.11 -2.05 10.44
C LEU A 16 1.32 -1.58 10.65
N THR A 17 1.54 -0.71 11.64
CA THR A 17 2.86 -0.12 11.93
C THR A 17 3.83 -1.16 12.50
N GLU A 18 3.39 -1.97 13.46
CA GLU A 18 4.19 -3.02 14.08
C GLU A 18 4.51 -4.17 13.09
N SER A 19 3.62 -4.40 12.11
CA SER A 19 3.77 -5.46 11.11
C SER A 19 4.32 -4.97 9.76
N ARG A 20 4.73 -3.70 9.66
CA ARG A 20 5.16 -3.01 8.43
C ARG A 20 6.15 -3.83 7.60
N GLU A 21 7.24 -4.28 8.20
CA GLU A 21 8.28 -5.04 7.50
C GLU A 21 7.73 -6.34 6.91
N ARG A 22 6.90 -7.06 7.67
CA ARG A 22 6.25 -8.30 7.23
C ARG A 22 5.30 -8.03 6.07
N ILE A 23 4.45 -7.00 6.18
CA ILE A 23 3.46 -6.63 5.16
C ILE A 23 4.17 -6.32 3.85
N VAL A 24 5.15 -5.42 3.87
CA VAL A 24 5.87 -4.98 2.66
C VAL A 24 6.65 -6.14 2.03
N LYS A 25 7.36 -6.94 2.84
CA LYS A 25 8.15 -8.06 2.33
C LYS A 25 7.27 -9.13 1.69
N SER A 26 6.24 -9.60 2.40
CA SER A 26 5.35 -10.64 1.90
C SER A 26 4.53 -10.19 0.69
N ALA A 27 4.08 -8.93 0.67
CA ALA A 27 3.41 -8.36 -0.48
C ALA A 27 4.35 -8.22 -1.68
N GLY A 28 5.61 -7.83 -1.45
CA GLY A 28 6.62 -7.71 -2.51
C GLY A 28 6.96 -9.05 -3.14
N GLU A 29 7.13 -10.09 -2.33
CA GLU A 29 7.33 -11.47 -2.80
C GLU A 29 6.14 -11.93 -3.68
N ALA A 30 4.91 -11.68 -3.23
CA ALA A 30 3.70 -12.01 -4.00
C ALA A 30 3.59 -11.20 -5.30
N LEU A 31 3.92 -9.91 -5.27
CA LEU A 31 3.97 -9.04 -6.44
C LEU A 31 4.93 -9.60 -7.49
N PHE A 32 6.16 -9.94 -7.10
CA PHE A 32 7.18 -10.41 -8.04
C PHE A 32 6.87 -11.80 -8.61
N GLN A 33 6.12 -12.62 -7.88
CA GLN A 33 5.57 -13.87 -8.42
C GLN A 33 4.49 -13.62 -9.48
N LYS A 34 3.60 -12.64 -9.26
CA LYS A 34 2.50 -12.31 -10.18
C LYS A 34 2.96 -11.45 -11.37
N ARG A 35 3.99 -10.65 -11.19
CA ARG A 35 4.57 -9.71 -12.17
C ARG A 35 6.08 -9.91 -12.29
N PRO A 36 6.54 -11.08 -12.77
CA PRO A 36 7.97 -11.34 -12.94
C PRO A 36 8.62 -10.40 -13.96
N ASP A 37 7.83 -9.81 -14.86
CA ASP A 37 8.27 -8.82 -15.85
C ASP A 37 8.87 -7.56 -15.21
N VAL A 38 8.40 -7.15 -14.02
CA VAL A 38 8.91 -5.93 -13.37
C VAL A 38 10.31 -6.11 -12.77
N VAL A 39 10.71 -7.33 -12.45
CA VAL A 39 12.00 -7.69 -11.85
C VAL A 39 12.91 -8.48 -12.78
N SER A 40 12.53 -8.63 -14.05
CA SER A 40 13.35 -9.25 -15.11
C SER A 40 14.17 -8.17 -15.86
N PRO A 41 15.22 -8.52 -16.61
CA PRO A 41 15.97 -7.55 -17.41
C PRO A 41 15.05 -6.67 -18.29
N GLY A 42 15.17 -5.35 -18.15
CA GLY A 42 14.30 -4.36 -18.81
C GLY A 42 13.07 -3.94 -17.99
N GLY A 43 12.80 -4.60 -16.86
CA GLY A 43 11.77 -4.22 -15.91
C GLY A 43 12.16 -3.04 -15.02
N ASN A 44 11.17 -2.27 -14.57
CA ASN A 44 11.38 -1.06 -13.76
C ASN A 44 11.99 -1.35 -12.37
N ALA A 45 11.78 -2.54 -11.82
CA ALA A 45 12.31 -2.99 -10.54
C ALA A 45 13.51 -3.96 -10.68
N TYR A 46 14.15 -4.01 -11.86
CA TYR A 46 15.25 -4.94 -12.12
C TYR A 46 16.53 -4.59 -11.35
N GLY A 47 17.06 -5.57 -10.60
CA GLY A 47 18.27 -5.42 -9.79
C GLY A 47 17.98 -5.03 -8.34
N GLU A 48 18.98 -5.20 -7.47
CA GLU A 48 18.84 -5.04 -6.02
C GLU A 48 18.38 -3.62 -5.62
N GLU A 49 19.01 -2.59 -6.19
CA GLU A 49 18.68 -1.19 -5.88
C GLU A 49 17.25 -0.80 -6.33
N MET A 50 16.83 -1.25 -7.51
CA MET A 50 15.51 -0.93 -8.04
C MET A 50 14.40 -1.73 -7.34
N THR A 51 14.68 -2.99 -6.98
CA THR A 51 13.79 -3.78 -6.12
C THR A 51 13.63 -3.13 -4.75
N ALA A 52 14.73 -2.68 -4.13
CA ALA A 52 14.66 -1.95 -2.86
C ALA A 52 13.85 -0.65 -2.98
N THR A 53 13.99 0.07 -4.11
CA THR A 53 13.20 1.27 -4.41
C THR A 53 11.70 0.94 -4.56
N CYS A 54 11.35 -0.17 -5.22
CA CYS A 54 9.97 -0.65 -5.31
C CYS A 54 9.38 -0.95 -3.92
N LEU A 55 10.10 -1.69 -3.08
CA LEU A 55 9.64 -2.01 -1.72
C LEU A 55 9.53 -0.75 -0.85
N ARG A 56 10.41 0.22 -1.05
CA ARG A 56 10.31 1.53 -0.41
C ARG A 56 9.03 2.26 -0.81
N ASP A 57 8.65 2.27 -2.09
CA ASP A 57 7.39 2.89 -2.54
C ASP A 57 6.15 2.18 -1.96
N MET A 58 6.16 0.85 -1.86
CA MET A 58 5.12 0.08 -1.17
C MET A 58 4.98 0.52 0.28
N ASP A 59 6.12 0.67 0.96
CA ASP A 59 6.18 1.14 2.33
C ASP A 59 5.66 2.58 2.50
N TYR A 60 5.95 3.46 1.54
CA TYR A 60 5.37 4.80 1.47
C TYR A 60 3.85 4.76 1.48
N TYR A 61 3.23 3.91 0.64
CA TYR A 61 1.77 3.77 0.62
C TYR A 61 1.21 3.18 1.91
N LEU A 62 1.87 2.17 2.50
CA LEU A 62 1.44 1.61 3.79
C LEU A 62 1.40 2.69 4.88
N ARG A 63 2.39 3.58 4.91
CA ARG A 63 2.43 4.72 5.84
C ARG A 63 1.31 5.74 5.57
N LEU A 64 1.01 6.05 4.30
CA LEU A 64 -0.12 6.94 4.00
C LEU A 64 -1.45 6.32 4.41
N ILE A 65 -1.60 5.01 4.23
CA ILE A 65 -2.79 4.27 4.66
C ILE A 65 -2.96 4.35 6.17
N THR A 66 -1.89 4.23 6.97
CA THR A 66 -2.03 4.41 8.43
C THR A 66 -2.46 5.83 8.80
N TYR A 67 -2.04 6.86 8.06
CA TYR A 67 -2.53 8.24 8.24
C TYR A 67 -4.01 8.38 7.92
N GLY A 68 -4.46 7.76 6.83
CA GLY A 68 -5.89 7.72 6.49
C GLY A 68 -6.70 7.03 7.58
N VAL A 69 -6.23 5.89 8.07
CA VAL A 69 -6.87 5.16 9.18
C VAL A 69 -7.00 6.05 10.42
N VAL A 70 -5.94 6.70 10.92
CA VAL A 70 -6.08 7.51 12.15
C VAL A 70 -6.96 8.75 11.96
N SER A 71 -6.89 9.39 10.79
CA SER A 71 -7.72 10.55 10.44
C SER A 71 -9.18 10.17 10.17
N GLY A 72 -9.47 8.91 9.86
CA GLY A 72 -10.79 8.41 9.50
C GLY A 72 -11.28 8.88 8.12
N ASP A 73 -10.37 9.36 7.27
CA ASP A 73 -10.64 9.81 5.91
C ASP A 73 -9.44 9.57 4.99
N VAL A 74 -9.63 9.75 3.69
CA VAL A 74 -8.61 9.46 2.66
C VAL A 74 -7.79 10.69 2.25
N THR A 75 -8.07 11.86 2.82
CA THR A 75 -7.44 13.13 2.45
C THR A 75 -5.92 13.09 2.56
N PRO A 76 -5.31 12.55 3.65
CA PRO A 76 -3.85 12.46 3.73
C PRO A 76 -3.25 11.54 2.66
N ILE A 77 -3.98 10.53 2.22
CA ILE A 77 -3.54 9.61 1.15
C ILE A 77 -3.58 10.34 -0.18
N GLU A 78 -4.66 11.07 -0.44
CA GLU A 78 -4.90 11.76 -1.70
C GLU A 78 -3.92 12.90 -1.94
N GLU A 79 -3.82 13.83 -0.98
CA GLU A 79 -2.99 15.03 -1.09
C GLU A 79 -1.50 14.71 -1.20
N ILE A 80 -1.05 13.62 -0.58
CA ILE A 80 0.37 13.27 -0.51
C ILE A 80 0.76 12.26 -1.60
N GLY A 81 -0.09 11.26 -1.87
CA GLY A 81 0.30 10.06 -2.61
C GLY A 81 -0.46 9.77 -3.90
N LEU A 82 -1.54 10.50 -4.21
CA LEU A 82 -2.38 10.21 -5.38
C LEU A 82 -2.49 11.39 -6.35
N VAL A 83 -2.49 12.64 -5.88
CA VAL A 83 -2.47 13.80 -6.79
C VAL A 83 -1.18 13.78 -7.62
N GLY A 84 -1.32 13.64 -8.95
CA GLY A 84 -0.18 13.60 -9.89
C GLY A 84 0.55 12.25 -9.98
N VAL A 85 0.03 11.19 -9.34
CA VAL A 85 0.70 9.88 -9.28
C VAL A 85 0.86 9.22 -10.65
N ARG A 86 -0.11 9.42 -11.55
CA ARG A 86 -0.08 8.86 -12.92
C ARG A 86 1.02 9.51 -13.75
N GLU A 87 1.12 10.83 -13.69
CA GLU A 87 2.15 11.61 -14.36
C GLU A 87 3.53 11.22 -13.84
N MET A 88 3.68 11.08 -12.53
CA MET A 88 4.92 10.66 -11.88
C MET A 88 5.36 9.26 -12.36
N TYR A 89 4.52 8.24 -12.21
CA TYR A 89 4.89 6.88 -12.60
C TYR A 89 5.08 6.72 -14.11
N LYS A 90 4.30 7.42 -14.92
CA LYS A 90 4.51 7.48 -16.37
C LYS A 90 5.87 8.07 -16.72
N SER A 91 6.29 9.14 -16.04
CA SER A 91 7.60 9.76 -16.25
C SER A 91 8.76 8.85 -15.84
N LEU A 92 8.57 8.01 -14.82
CA LEU A 92 9.57 7.06 -14.33
C LEU A 92 9.59 5.74 -15.12
N GLY A 93 8.62 5.52 -16.03
CA GLY A 93 8.44 4.25 -16.71
C GLY A 93 7.97 3.11 -15.79
N THR A 94 7.41 3.45 -14.62
CA THR A 94 6.88 2.48 -13.67
C THR A 94 5.45 2.10 -14.09
N PRO A 95 5.14 0.80 -14.25
CA PRO A 95 3.79 0.38 -14.59
C PRO A 95 2.85 0.59 -13.38
N ILE A 96 1.98 1.59 -13.45
CA ILE A 96 1.06 1.93 -12.34
C ILE A 96 0.18 0.76 -11.90
N GLU A 97 -0.19 -0.13 -12.84
CA GLU A 97 -0.93 -1.36 -12.53
C GLU A 97 -0.15 -2.32 -11.62
N ALA A 98 1.18 -2.35 -11.71
CA ALA A 98 2.00 -3.13 -10.79
C ALA A 98 2.04 -2.48 -9.40
N VAL A 99 1.98 -1.15 -9.33
CA VAL A 99 1.88 -0.43 -8.06
C VAL A 99 0.52 -0.71 -7.40
N ALA A 100 -0.58 -0.62 -8.15
CA ALA A 100 -1.91 -0.98 -7.66
C ALA A 100 -1.96 -2.43 -7.15
N LEU A 101 -1.38 -3.38 -7.90
CA LEU A 101 -1.27 -4.76 -7.46
C LEU A 101 -0.45 -4.90 -6.17
N SER A 102 0.65 -4.17 -6.03
CA SER A 102 1.47 -4.19 -4.81
C SER A 102 0.67 -3.77 -3.58
N VAL A 103 -0.21 -2.77 -3.72
CA VAL A 103 -1.12 -2.32 -2.66
C VAL A 103 -2.19 -3.37 -2.37
N ALA A 104 -2.69 -4.06 -3.39
CA ALA A 104 -3.62 -5.18 -3.22
C ALA A 104 -2.98 -6.36 -2.47
N GLU A 105 -1.72 -6.69 -2.74
CA GLU A 105 -1.00 -7.71 -1.98
C GLU A 105 -0.76 -7.26 -0.52
N MET A 106 -0.41 -5.99 -0.28
CA MET A 106 -0.31 -5.45 1.08
C MET A 106 -1.64 -5.54 1.83
N LYS A 107 -2.77 -5.23 1.17
CA LYS A 107 -4.11 -5.43 1.72
C LYS A 107 -4.30 -6.88 2.15
N SER A 108 -4.00 -7.84 1.27
CA SER A 108 -4.19 -9.27 1.55
C SER A 108 -3.41 -9.72 2.79
N VAL A 109 -2.17 -9.27 2.95
CA VAL A 109 -1.36 -9.59 4.14
C VAL A 109 -1.95 -8.90 5.38
N ALA A 110 -2.24 -7.61 5.30
CA ALA A 110 -2.73 -6.81 6.42
C ALA A 110 -4.07 -7.32 6.99
N VAL A 111 -5.07 -7.57 6.13
CA VAL A 111 -6.39 -8.04 6.57
C VAL A 111 -6.34 -9.43 7.20
N GLY A 112 -5.39 -10.27 6.79
CA GLY A 112 -5.16 -11.58 7.38
C GLY A 112 -4.61 -11.54 8.82
N MET A 113 -4.20 -10.36 9.30
CA MET A 113 -3.65 -10.16 10.64
C MET A 113 -4.65 -9.53 11.62
N MET A 114 -5.88 -9.24 11.18
CA MET A 114 -6.87 -8.45 11.93
C MET A 114 -8.17 -9.23 12.16
N ALA A 115 -8.95 -8.80 13.16
CA ALA A 115 -10.33 -9.25 13.33
C ALA A 115 -11.21 -8.70 12.20
N ALA A 116 -12.36 -9.32 11.94
CA ALA A 116 -13.21 -9.01 10.78
C ALA A 116 -13.58 -7.52 10.65
N ASP A 117 -13.95 -6.87 11.76
CA ASP A 117 -14.34 -5.46 11.74
C ASP A 117 -13.15 -4.53 11.42
N ASP A 118 -12.03 -4.74 12.11
CA ASP A 118 -10.78 -3.98 11.89
C ASP A 118 -10.25 -4.22 10.46
N ALA A 119 -10.34 -5.45 9.96
CA ALA A 119 -9.97 -5.82 8.60
C ALA A 119 -10.84 -5.13 7.55
N ALA A 120 -12.16 -5.07 7.77
CA ALA A 120 -13.10 -4.41 6.87
C ALA A 120 -12.86 -2.89 6.83
N GLU A 121 -12.61 -2.26 7.98
CA GLU A 121 -12.26 -0.85 8.05
C GLU A 121 -10.93 -0.56 7.35
N ALA A 122 -9.87 -1.32 7.66
CA ALA A 122 -8.56 -1.17 7.02
C ALA A 122 -8.65 -1.36 5.50
N ALA A 123 -9.38 -2.38 5.03
CA ALA A 123 -9.53 -2.71 3.61
C ALA A 123 -10.02 -1.53 2.77
N SER A 124 -10.91 -0.69 3.31
CA SER A 124 -11.45 0.46 2.59
C SER A 124 -10.38 1.48 2.16
N TYR A 125 -9.36 1.71 3.00
CA TYR A 125 -8.25 2.62 2.68
C TYR A 125 -7.33 2.04 1.61
N PHE A 126 -7.05 0.73 1.66
CA PHE A 126 -6.31 0.05 0.60
C PHE A 126 -7.08 0.10 -0.73
N ASP A 127 -8.38 -0.19 -0.71
CA ASP A 127 -9.21 -0.18 -1.91
C ASP A 127 -9.30 1.20 -2.55
N TYR A 128 -9.30 2.26 -1.74
CA TYR A 128 -9.23 3.63 -2.24
C TYR A 128 -7.94 3.88 -3.05
N VAL A 129 -6.78 3.50 -2.49
CA VAL A 129 -5.49 3.65 -3.18
C VAL A 129 -5.47 2.84 -4.48
N ILE A 130 -5.93 1.59 -4.44
CA ILE A 130 -5.99 0.71 -5.61
C ILE A 130 -6.89 1.32 -6.69
N GLY A 131 -8.08 1.78 -6.32
CA GLY A 131 -9.04 2.38 -7.25
C GLY A 131 -8.54 3.69 -7.87
N ALA A 132 -7.78 4.50 -7.14
CA ALA A 132 -7.20 5.74 -7.67
C ALA A 132 -6.08 5.49 -8.70
N MET A 133 -5.42 4.33 -8.62
CA MET A 133 -4.35 3.93 -9.54
C MET A 133 -4.84 3.30 -10.85
N GLY A 134 -6.11 2.86 -10.92
CA GLY A 134 -6.71 2.14 -12.06
C GLY A 134 -7.48 2.96 -13.09
#